data_AF-A0A4Q3CYF3-F1
#
_entry.id   AF-A0A4Q3CYF3-F1
#
_cell.length_a   1.000
_cell.length_b   1.000
_cell.length_c   1.000
_cell.angle_alpha   90.00
_cell.angle_beta   90.00
_cell.angle_gamma   90.00
#
_symmetry.space_group_name_H-M   'P 1'
#
loop_
_entity.id
_entity.type
_entity.pdbx_description
1 polymer ?
#
loop_
_entity_poly.entity_id
_entity_poly.type
_entity_poly.pdbx_seq_one_letter_code
_entity_poly.pdbx_strand_id
1 'polypeptide(L)'
;MIYAIITVLFVLLGSIYLYRRSKNKPGLPEVFTKKTEGKLTIDEEFNINRSRKEAELDELLDKINRKGYNSLSAKEKEQLKELSR
;
A
#
# COMPACT_ATOMS: atom_id res chain seq x y z
N MET A 1 -4.80 4.92 40.60
CA MET A 1 -3.63 4.45 39.83
C MET A 1 -3.92 3.17 39.06
N ILE A 2 -4.38 2.09 39.72
CA ILE A 2 -4.70 0.81 39.07
C ILE A 2 -5.72 0.94 37.92
N TYR A 3 -6.82 1.68 38.12
CA TYR A 3 -7.82 1.90 37.05
C TYR A 3 -7.27 2.67 35.84
N ALA A 4 -6.37 3.63 36.05
CA ALA A 4 -5.73 4.37 34.96
C ALA A 4 -4.79 3.48 34.15
N ILE A 5 -4.12 2.53 34.80
CA ILE A 5 -3.29 1.53 34.12
C ILE A 5 -4.18 0.60 33.29
N ILE A 6 -5.31 0.14 33.85
CA ILE A 6 -6.26 -0.75 33.15
C ILE A 6 -6.85 -0.08 31.92
N THR A 7 -7.26 1.19 32.00
CA THR A 7 -7.83 1.91 30.85
C THR A 7 -6.82 2.10 29.73
N VAL A 8 -5.58 2.45 30.04
CA VAL A 8 -4.49 2.58 29.04
C VAL A 8 -4.20 1.24 28.37
N LEU A 9 -4.19 0.15 29.14
CA LEU A 9 -3.94 -1.20 28.62
C LEU A 9 -5.06 -1.65 27.67
N PHE A 10 -6.31 -1.34 27.99
CA PHE A 10 -7.46 -1.66 27.14
C PHE A 10 -7.43 -0.89 25.81
N VAL A 11 -7.06 0.40 25.85
CA VAL A 11 -6.89 1.22 24.63
C VAL A 11 -5.78 0.67 23.75
N LEU A 12 -4.62 0.34 24.33
CA LEU A 12 -3.49 -0.24 23.58
C LEU A 12 -3.85 -1.59 22.95
N LEU A 13 -4.52 -2.48 23.69
CA LEU A 13 -4.98 -3.77 23.17
C LEU A 13 -6.02 -3.59 22.06
N GLY A 14 -6.94 -2.63 22.19
CA GLY A 14 -7.90 -2.28 21.15
C GLY A 14 -7.23 -1.78 19.88
N SER A 15 -6.26 -0.86 20.00
CA SER A 15 -5.49 -0.35 18.86
C SER A 15 -4.70 -1.46 18.15
N ILE A 16 -4.06 -2.36 18.90
CA ILE A 16 -3.32 -3.51 18.35
C ILE A 16 -4.28 -4.48 17.65
N TYR A 17 -5.44 -4.75 18.26
CA TYR A 17 -6.46 -5.62 17.68
C TYR A 17 -7.01 -5.06 16.35
N LEU A 18 -7.31 -3.76 16.30
CA LEU A 18 -7.77 -3.09 15.07
C LEU A 18 -6.68 -3.07 13.99
N TYR A 19 -5.42 -2.82 14.36
CA TYR A 19 -4.30 -2.86 13.43
C TYR A 19 -4.12 -4.25 12.80
N ARG A 20 -4.19 -5.31 13.63
CA ARG A 20 -4.11 -6.70 13.17
C ARG A 20 -5.32 -7.11 12.32
N ARG A 21 -6.52 -6.64 12.67
CA ARG A 21 -7.75 -6.84 11.89
C ARG A 21 -7.70 -6.14 10.52
N SER A 22 -7.04 -4.98 10.42
CA SER A 22 -6.90 -4.23 9.17
C SER A 22 -6.03 -4.96 8.14
N LYS A 23 -4.98 -5.67 8.59
CA LYS A 23 -4.13 -6.53 7.75
C LYS A 23 -4.81 -7.85 7.35
N ASN A 24 -5.82 -8.29 8.11
CA ASN A 24 -6.60 -9.50 7.86
C ASN A 24 -7.90 -9.21 7.09
N LYS A 25 -7.87 -8.32 6.09
CA LYS A 25 -8.87 -8.42 5.02
C LYS A 25 -8.43 -9.57 4.12
N PRO A 26 -9.05 -10.77 4.16
CA PRO A 26 -8.98 -11.63 2.99
C PRO A 26 -9.47 -10.77 1.82
N GLY A 27 -8.71 -10.75 0.72
CA GLY A 27 -9.10 -10.04 -0.48
C GLY A 27 -10.60 -10.24 -0.72
N LEU A 28 -11.31 -9.14 -0.93
CA LEU A 28 -12.76 -9.16 -1.14
C LEU A 28 -13.09 -10.30 -2.12
N PRO A 29 -14.09 -11.13 -1.84
CA PRO A 29 -14.49 -12.14 -2.81
C PRO A 29 -14.92 -11.40 -4.08
N GLU A 30 -14.27 -11.71 -5.20
CA GLU A 30 -14.55 -11.22 -6.55
C GLU A 30 -15.96 -11.64 -6.99
N VAL A 31 -17.00 -11.06 -6.40
CA VAL A 31 -18.40 -11.38 -6.74
C VAL A 31 -18.97 -10.41 -7.78
N PHE A 32 -18.15 -9.48 -8.29
CA PHE A 32 -18.56 -8.56 -9.36
C PHE A 32 -17.55 -8.45 -10.50
N THR A 33 -16.94 -9.56 -10.93
CA THR A 33 -16.36 -9.63 -12.28
C THR A 33 -17.45 -10.06 -13.26
N LYS A 34 -18.49 -9.22 -13.38
CA LYS A 34 -19.32 -9.26 -14.58
C LYS A 34 -18.42 -8.79 -15.70
N LYS A 35 -17.94 -9.76 -16.48
CA LYS A 35 -17.23 -9.60 -17.74
C LYS A 35 -18.02 -8.67 -18.65
N THR A 36 -17.73 -7.37 -18.60
CA THR A 36 -18.09 -6.42 -19.64
C THR A 36 -16.81 -6.05 -20.37
N GLU A 37 -16.62 -6.65 -21.55
CA GLU A 37 -15.59 -6.31 -22.54
C GLU A 37 -15.82 -4.92 -23.14
N GLY A 38 -16.09 -3.90 -22.32
CA GLY A 38 -16.58 -2.62 -22.81
C GLY A 38 -16.14 -1.48 -21.93
N LYS A 39 -14.91 -1.01 -22.19
CA LYS A 39 -14.31 0.21 -21.64
C LYS A 39 -14.16 0.21 -20.11
N LEU A 40 -12.92 0.05 -19.65
CA LEU A 40 -12.51 0.66 -18.38
C LEU A 40 -13.06 2.09 -18.38
N THR A 41 -13.82 2.43 -17.35
CA THR A 41 -14.21 3.82 -17.16
C THR A 41 -12.93 4.63 -16.98
N ILE A 42 -12.88 5.86 -17.50
CA ILE A 42 -11.68 6.72 -17.45
C ILE A 42 -11.14 6.81 -16.01
N ASP A 43 -12.04 6.76 -15.03
CA ASP A 43 -11.73 6.80 -13.60
C ASP A 43 -11.04 5.52 -13.09
N GLU A 44 -11.45 4.33 -13.54
CA GLU A 44 -10.81 3.07 -13.18
C GLU A 44 -9.41 2.96 -13.78
N GLU A 45 -9.23 3.38 -15.04
CA GLU A 45 -7.92 3.41 -15.68
C GLU A 45 -6.96 4.38 -14.97
N PHE A 46 -7.47 5.55 -14.55
CA PHE A 46 -6.70 6.50 -13.76
C PHE A 46 -6.27 5.92 -12.41
N ASN A 47 -7.19 5.25 -11.70
CA ASN A 47 -6.90 4.64 -10.41
C ASN A 47 -5.88 3.50 -10.52
N ILE A 48 -6.00 2.66 -11.55
CA ILE A 48 -5.04 1.57 -11.81
C ILE A 48 -3.66 2.13 -12.14
N ASN A 49 -3.60 3.13 -13.03
CA ASN A 49 -2.31 3.71 -13.43
C ASN A 49 -1.62 4.42 -12.26
N ARG A 50 -2.39 5.12 -11.42
CA ARG A 50 -1.89 5.72 -10.17
C ARG A 50 -1.36 4.66 -9.21
N SER A 51 -2.17 3.64 -8.92
CA SER A 51 -1.78 2.57 -8.01
C SER A 51 -0.54 1.82 -8.48
N ARG A 52 -0.39 1.63 -9.80
CA ARG A 52 0.80 1.03 -10.39
C ARG A 52 2.03 1.90 -10.19
N LYS A 53 1.94 3.21 -10.47
CA LYS A 53 3.05 4.16 -10.25
C LYS A 53 3.48 4.22 -8.78
N GLU A 54 2.52 4.21 -7.87
CA GLU A 54 2.78 4.17 -6.42
C GLU A 54 3.48 2.87 -6.01
N ALA A 55 3.03 1.71 -6.53
CA ALA A 55 3.67 0.43 -6.27
C ALA A 55 5.10 0.34 -6.83
N GLU A 56 5.33 0.85 -8.04
CA GLU A 56 6.67 0.92 -8.65
C GLU A 56 7.60 1.83 -7.84
N LEU A 57 7.12 2.97 -7.35
CA LEU A 57 7.88 3.87 -6.49
C LEU A 57 8.21 3.22 -5.15
N ASP A 58 7.25 2.55 -4.51
CA ASP A 58 7.47 1.83 -3.25
C ASP A 58 8.53 0.74 -3.41
N GLU A 59 8.50 -0.04 -4.50
CA GLU A 59 9.51 -1.07 -4.76
C GLU A 59 10.92 -0.47 -4.89
N LEU A 60 11.02 0.66 -5.62
CA LEU A 60 12.28 1.41 -5.76
C LEU A 60 12.78 1.91 -4.40
N LEU A 61 11.91 2.50 -3.58
CA LEU A 61 12.25 2.98 -2.25
C LEU A 61 12.67 1.84 -1.33
N ASP A 62 12.00 0.69 -1.39
CA ASP A 62 12.31 -0.48 -0.57
C ASP A 62 13.68 -1.07 -0.96
N LYS A 63 14.01 -1.06 -2.26
CA LYS A 63 15.32 -1.45 -2.78
C LYS A 63 16.42 -0.50 -2.32
N ILE A 64 16.18 0.82 -2.37
CA ILE A 64 17.11 1.84 -1.84
C ILE A 64 17.31 1.64 -0.33
N ASN A 65 16.23 1.40 0.42
CA ASN A 65 16.29 1.22 1.86
C ASN A 65 17.11 -0.03 2.25
N ARG A 66 16.93 -1.15 1.53
CA ARG A 66 17.63 -2.41 1.82
C ARG A 66 19.08 -2.45 1.33
N LYS A 67 19.36 -1.87 0.17
CA LYS A 67 20.64 -2.07 -0.56
C LYS A 67 21.37 -0.76 -0.89
N GLY A 68 20.80 0.39 -0.55
CA GLY A 68 21.32 1.72 -0.86
C GLY A 68 21.00 2.19 -2.28
N TYR A 69 21.11 3.49 -2.51
CA TYR A 69 20.81 4.14 -3.80
C TYR A 69 21.65 3.60 -4.97
N ASN A 70 22.88 3.16 -4.70
CA ASN A 70 23.77 2.60 -5.72
C ASN A 70 23.33 1.24 -6.25
N SER A 71 22.38 0.57 -5.58
CA SER A 71 21.81 -0.70 -6.02
C SER A 71 20.78 -0.58 -7.14
N LEU A 72 20.34 0.66 -7.45
CA LEU A 72 19.46 0.94 -8.57
C LEU A 72 20.24 0.92 -9.89
N SER A 73 19.67 0.26 -10.89
CA SER A 73 20.11 0.34 -12.28
C SER A 73 19.90 1.75 -12.85
N ALA A 74 20.56 2.06 -13.97
CA ALA A 74 20.41 3.36 -14.64
C ALA A 74 18.95 3.67 -14.98
N LYS A 75 18.19 2.66 -15.42
CA LYS A 75 16.76 2.77 -15.73
C LYS A 75 15.92 3.04 -14.48
N GLU A 76 16.18 2.33 -13.39
CA GLU A 76 15.47 2.51 -12.12
C GLU A 76 15.72 3.90 -11.52
N LYS A 77 16.92 4.47 -11.69
CA LYS A 77 17.22 5.84 -11.26
C LYS A 77 16.46 6.89 -12.07
N GLU A 78 16.30 6.66 -13.37
CA GLU A 78 15.52 7.52 -14.26
C GLU A 78 14.03 7.45 -13.91
N GLN A 79 13.49 6.24 -13.71
CA GLN A 79 12.10 6.03 -13.27
C GLN A 79 11.83 6.66 -11.91
N LEU A 80 12.73 6.50 -10.94
CA LEU A 80 12.60 7.14 -9.63
C LEU A 80 12.50 8.67 -9.77
N LYS A 81 13.33 9.27 -10.64
CA LYS A 81 13.31 10.72 -10.89
C LYS A 81 12.01 11.18 -11.54
N GLU A 82 11.46 10.38 -12.45
CA GLU A 82 10.17 10.65 -13.09
C GLU A 82 8.99 10.49 -12.13
N LEU A 83 9.00 9.45 -11.27
CA LEU A 83 7.95 9.16 -10.30
C LEU A 83 7.99 10.07 -9.06
N SER A 84 9.15 10.65 -8.74
CA SER A 84 9.32 11.60 -7.62
C SER A 84 8.88 13.03 -7.91
N ARG A 85 8.49 13.31 -9.16
CA ARG A 85 8.17 14.67 -9.64
C ARG A 85 6.68 14.95 -9.53
#